data_AF-V6HB06-F1
#
_entry.id   AF-V6HB06-F1
#
_cell.length_a   1.000
_cell.length_b   1.000
_cell.length_c   1.000
_cell.angle_alpha   90.00
_cell.angle_beta   90.00
_cell.angle_gamma   90.00
#
_symmetry.space_group_name_H-M   'P 1'
#
loop_
_entity.id
_entity.type
_entity.pdbx_description
1 polymer ?
#
loop_
_entity_poly.entity_id
_entity_poly.type
_entity_poly.pdbx_seq_one_letter_code
_entity_poly.pdbx_strand_id
1 'polypeptide(L)'
;MTLKEEQTHKIELQNGITVLFQRAPYTVSVSLGVYIRVGSRSESPEEAGYCHFLEHMLFKDTQKRTAKQQAEDWERVGAYSNAVTSREYTNFYATLASRDLELGLELLSEMMFLPLLRDQDIKTEAEVVLEEMKGYEDSPEDGVHDFYYNNFFPENALGSDIIGTEKSIKAVTSQSLREFYGKYYHSANMILSISGDYEPEWILKTVEKYFSFKTDRGLTARFQTPQKAFGYFRKGNKETEQAYFILGGEGRPRSFHDATRLSLLTHILGGGMSSRLFQKIREERGLCYHITSYPSSYSDTGITSIVCSSSKERFLESLTLILEELRIFLDLGITSAELSDAQTNHEGSLSIGYEHTESRMNNIAFQEMYYGKYYTLEERIREIHSVTLDELNSLAKRIFALPQLHLSVLAKMNAKEEEKLKKIFESFSYPK
;
A
#
# COMPACT_ATOMS: atom_id res chain seq x y z
N MET A 1 16.94 26.95 13.35
CA MET A 1 16.19 26.74 12.09
C MET A 1 14.72 26.90 12.45
N THR A 2 14.05 27.95 11.99
CA THR A 2 12.67 28.25 12.43
C THR A 2 11.69 27.43 11.59
N LEU A 3 11.01 26.46 12.21
CA LEU A 3 9.99 25.65 11.55
C LEU A 3 8.75 26.53 11.26
N LYS A 4 8.47 26.83 9.99
CA LYS A 4 7.25 27.55 9.55
C LYS A 4 6.02 26.65 9.60
N GLU A 5 4.85 27.26 9.81
CA GLU A 5 3.55 26.56 9.83
C GLU A 5 3.28 25.86 8.49
N GLU A 6 2.78 24.62 8.57
CA GLU A 6 2.33 23.77 7.45
C GLU A 6 3.37 23.37 6.38
N GLN A 7 4.58 23.97 6.41
CA GLN A 7 5.68 23.58 5.55
C GLN A 7 6.40 22.34 6.09
N THR A 8 6.72 21.42 5.18
CA THR A 8 7.59 20.29 5.50
C THR A 8 9.03 20.77 5.69
N HIS A 9 9.63 20.43 6.83
CA HIS A 9 11.04 20.68 7.10
C HIS A 9 11.78 19.35 7.15
N LYS A 10 12.84 19.26 6.35
CA LYS A 10 13.72 18.09 6.30
C LYS A 10 15.05 18.43 6.96
N ILE A 11 15.54 17.52 7.80
CA ILE A 11 16.94 17.46 8.23
C ILE A 11 17.48 16.06 7.97
N GLU A 12 18.80 15.93 7.95
CA GLU A 12 19.50 14.65 7.95
C GLU A 12 20.43 14.64 9.16
N LEU A 13 20.32 13.62 10.03
CA LEU A 13 21.22 13.50 11.17
C LEU A 13 22.58 12.94 10.71
N GLN A 14 23.60 13.00 11.56
CA GLN A 14 24.96 12.57 11.20
C GLN A 14 25.07 11.08 10.82
N ASN A 15 24.16 10.23 11.32
CA ASN A 15 24.10 8.82 10.94
C ASN A 15 23.40 8.58 9.59
N GLY A 16 22.80 9.61 8.98
CA GLY A 16 22.15 9.56 7.67
C GLY A 16 20.64 9.36 7.70
N ILE A 17 20.02 9.23 8.88
CA ILE A 17 18.54 9.17 8.94
C ILE A 17 17.95 10.50 8.46
N THR A 18 16.96 10.40 7.56
CA THR A 18 16.17 11.55 7.14
C THR A 18 15.07 11.80 8.16
N VAL A 19 14.94 13.03 8.65
CA VAL A 19 13.86 13.41 9.57
C VAL A 19 13.00 14.51 8.95
N LEU A 20 11.69 14.27 8.93
CA LEU A 20 10.67 15.14 8.37
C LEU A 20 9.76 15.66 9.47
N PHE A 21 9.54 16.97 9.45
CA PHE A 21 8.67 17.67 10.38
C PHE A 21 7.59 18.40 9.61
N GLN A 22 6.33 18.19 9.98
CA GLN A 22 5.23 19.08 9.60
C GLN A 22 4.51 19.54 10.86
N ARG A 23 4.81 20.77 11.29
CA ARG A 23 4.19 21.32 12.49
C ARG A 23 2.74 21.71 12.20
N ALA A 24 1.83 21.25 13.05
CA ALA A 24 0.42 21.61 13.03
C ALA A 24 0.07 22.22 14.40
N PRO A 25 0.21 23.55 14.56
CA PRO A 25 -0.15 24.22 15.81
C PRO A 25 -1.60 23.92 16.20
N TYR A 26 -1.88 23.90 17.50
CA TYR A 26 -3.22 23.68 18.06
C TYR A 26 -3.77 22.25 17.96
N THR A 27 -3.03 21.29 17.37
CA THR A 27 -3.39 19.88 17.51
C THR A 27 -3.01 19.37 18.90
N VAL A 28 -3.92 18.62 19.53
CA VAL A 28 -3.68 18.00 20.84
C VAL A 28 -2.97 16.65 20.73
N SER A 29 -2.99 16.05 19.53
CA SER A 29 -2.26 14.85 19.18
C SER A 29 -1.03 15.16 18.33
N VAL A 30 -0.13 14.19 18.31
CA VAL A 30 1.02 14.09 17.43
C VAL A 30 1.09 12.68 16.88
N SER A 31 1.48 12.56 15.62
CA SER A 31 1.79 11.30 14.97
C SER A 31 3.24 11.29 14.56
N LEU A 32 3.90 10.17 14.78
CA LEU A 32 5.27 9.92 14.36
C LEU A 32 5.43 8.51 13.81
N GLY A 33 6.31 8.34 12.84
CA GLY A 33 6.54 7.04 12.23
C GLY A 33 7.90 6.92 11.58
N VAL A 34 8.47 5.72 11.65
CA VAL A 34 9.72 5.36 10.97
C VAL A 34 9.36 4.52 9.75
N TYR A 35 9.76 4.99 8.58
CA TYR A 35 9.57 4.33 7.29
C TYR A 35 10.92 3.81 6.82
N ILE A 36 11.03 2.51 6.66
CA ILE A 36 12.19 1.85 6.08
C ILE A 36 11.93 1.65 4.60
N ARG A 37 12.87 2.05 3.74
CA ARG A 37 12.79 1.91 2.27
C ARG A 37 13.12 0.48 1.84
N VAL A 38 12.44 -0.48 2.45
CA VAL A 38 12.50 -1.91 2.15
C VAL A 38 11.11 -2.49 2.35
N GLY A 39 10.70 -3.37 1.45
CA GLY A 39 9.44 -4.13 1.55
C GLY A 39 9.61 -5.45 0.80
N SER A 40 8.54 -6.23 0.65
CA SER A 40 8.62 -7.60 0.12
C SER A 40 9.26 -7.69 -1.28
N ARG A 41 9.19 -6.63 -2.09
CA ARG A 41 9.86 -6.54 -3.42
C ARG A 41 11.39 -6.56 -3.33
N SER A 42 11.97 -6.34 -2.15
CA SER A 42 13.42 -6.28 -1.91
C SER A 42 14.00 -7.63 -1.47
N GLU A 43 13.16 -8.65 -1.32
CA GLU A 43 13.51 -9.98 -0.83
C GLU A 43 13.97 -10.88 -1.97
N SER A 44 14.96 -11.73 -1.70
CA SER A 44 15.22 -12.90 -2.54
C SER A 44 14.15 -13.99 -2.33
N PRO A 45 14.05 -15.00 -3.20
CA PRO A 45 13.15 -16.13 -2.99
C PRO A 45 13.37 -16.87 -1.64
N GLU A 46 14.61 -16.89 -1.14
CA GLU A 46 14.97 -17.47 0.16
C GLU A 46 14.60 -16.56 1.34
N GLU A 47 14.57 -15.24 1.11
CA GLU A 47 14.20 -14.20 2.07
C GLU A 47 12.69 -13.87 2.02
N ALA A 48 11.89 -14.57 1.21
CA ALA A 48 10.47 -14.25 1.03
C ALA A 48 9.72 -14.23 2.37
N GLY A 49 9.09 -13.11 2.69
CA GLY A 49 8.38 -12.85 3.94
C GLY A 49 9.23 -12.24 5.05
N TYR A 50 10.52 -11.96 4.85
CA TYR A 50 11.41 -11.43 5.90
C TYR A 50 11.03 -10.02 6.37
N CYS A 51 10.51 -9.14 5.50
CA CYS A 51 10.05 -7.81 5.89
C CYS A 51 8.84 -7.92 6.82
N HIS A 52 7.87 -8.76 6.47
CA HIS A 52 6.70 -9.05 7.30
C HIS A 52 7.09 -9.73 8.61
N PHE A 53 8.03 -10.68 8.55
CA PHE A 53 8.55 -11.33 9.74
C PHE A 53 9.24 -10.33 10.69
N LEU A 54 10.05 -9.41 10.14
CA LEU A 54 10.68 -8.35 10.92
C LEU A 54 9.67 -7.38 11.50
N GLU A 55 8.57 -7.08 10.79
CA GLU A 55 7.45 -6.31 11.34
C GLU A 55 6.99 -6.88 12.68
N HIS A 56 6.74 -8.19 12.76
CA HIS A 56 6.35 -8.84 14.00
C HIS A 56 7.48 -8.85 15.04
N MET A 57 8.71 -9.11 14.59
CA MET A 57 9.87 -9.25 15.48
C MET A 57 10.29 -7.92 16.13
N LEU A 58 10.06 -6.78 15.50
CA LEU A 58 10.41 -5.47 16.06
C LEU A 58 9.42 -4.97 17.14
N PHE A 59 8.29 -5.66 17.34
CA PHE A 59 7.43 -5.50 18.53
C PHE A 59 7.86 -6.39 19.72
N LYS A 60 8.84 -7.28 19.52
CA LYS A 60 9.37 -8.13 20.61
C LYS A 60 10.36 -7.36 21.49
N ASP A 61 10.96 -8.05 22.44
CA ASP A 61 11.89 -7.48 23.41
C ASP A 61 13.03 -6.69 22.73
N THR A 62 13.28 -5.50 23.27
CA THR A 62 14.46 -4.69 22.96
C THR A 62 15.51 -4.89 24.05
N GLN A 63 16.70 -4.32 23.87
CA GLN A 63 17.73 -4.34 24.90
C GLN A 63 17.32 -3.67 26.23
N LYS A 64 16.26 -2.84 26.22
CA LYS A 64 15.83 -2.07 27.38
C LYS A 64 14.48 -2.47 27.94
N ARG A 65 13.58 -3.02 27.10
CA ARG A 65 12.20 -3.33 27.48
C ARG A 65 11.78 -4.69 26.93
N THR A 66 11.00 -5.41 27.72
CA THR A 66 10.24 -6.57 27.23
C THR A 66 9.08 -6.11 26.32
N ALA A 67 8.59 -7.00 25.45
CA ALA A 67 7.40 -6.76 24.62
C ALA A 67 6.19 -6.31 25.46
N LYS A 68 6.02 -6.93 26.64
CA LYS A 68 4.98 -6.54 27.59
C LYS A 68 5.15 -5.12 28.10
N GLN A 69 6.36 -4.72 28.49
CA GLN A 69 6.62 -3.34 28.94
C GLN A 69 6.39 -2.33 27.83
N GLN A 70 6.77 -2.64 26.59
CA GLN A 70 6.48 -1.77 25.44
C GLN A 70 4.96 -1.58 25.26
N ALA A 71 4.19 -2.66 25.30
CA ALA A 71 2.73 -2.59 25.22
C ALA A 71 2.14 -1.76 26.37
N GLU A 72 2.59 -2.00 27.61
CA GLU A 72 2.16 -1.22 28.79
C GLU A 72 2.51 0.27 28.67
N ASP A 73 3.69 0.61 28.13
CA ASP A 73 4.11 2.00 27.94
C ASP A 73 3.25 2.72 26.88
N TRP A 74 2.91 2.05 25.77
CA TRP A 74 1.98 2.59 24.76
C TRP A 74 0.57 2.78 25.33
N GLU A 75 0.02 1.74 25.99
CA GLU A 75 -1.35 1.77 26.52
C GLU A 75 -1.50 2.81 27.66
N ARG A 76 -0.47 2.99 28.49
CA ARG A 76 -0.50 3.94 29.62
C ARG A 76 -0.80 5.37 29.19
N VAL A 77 -0.36 5.76 27.99
CA VAL A 77 -0.62 7.09 27.43
C VAL A 77 -1.77 7.10 26.43
N GLY A 78 -2.45 5.97 26.24
CA GLY A 78 -3.53 5.80 25.27
C GLY A 78 -3.06 5.94 23.81
N ALA A 79 -1.80 5.60 23.53
CA ALA A 79 -1.28 5.67 22.18
C ALA A 79 -1.93 4.62 21.28
N TYR A 80 -2.26 5.01 20.05
CA TYR A 80 -2.46 4.06 18.96
C TYR A 80 -1.10 3.81 18.32
N SER A 81 -0.63 2.57 18.25
CA SER A 81 0.61 2.21 17.57
C SER A 81 0.40 0.99 16.68
N ASN A 82 1.06 0.95 15.54
CA ASN A 82 0.94 -0.13 14.58
C ASN A 82 2.13 -0.15 13.62
N ALA A 83 2.18 -1.16 12.75
CA ALA A 83 3.11 -1.26 11.66
C ALA A 83 2.40 -1.73 10.38
N VAL A 84 3.07 -1.55 9.25
CA VAL A 84 2.63 -2.06 7.95
C VAL A 84 3.83 -2.43 7.11
N THR A 85 3.86 -3.66 6.59
CA THR A 85 4.71 -4.04 5.45
C THR A 85 3.96 -3.92 4.13
N SER A 86 4.57 -3.20 3.20
CA SER A 86 4.15 -3.10 1.81
C SER A 86 5.19 -3.76 0.90
N ARG A 87 4.96 -3.70 -0.41
CA ARG A 87 5.91 -4.21 -1.41
C ARG A 87 7.21 -3.39 -1.46
N GLU A 88 7.16 -2.09 -1.21
CA GLU A 88 8.35 -1.20 -1.34
C GLU A 88 8.79 -0.51 -0.03
N TYR A 89 8.04 -0.69 1.05
CA TYR A 89 8.37 -0.08 2.35
C TYR A 89 7.78 -0.89 3.50
N THR A 90 8.37 -0.73 4.67
CA THR A 90 7.82 -1.15 5.97
C THR A 90 7.80 0.08 6.85
N ASN A 91 6.73 0.32 7.60
CA ASN A 91 6.67 1.42 8.54
C ASN A 91 6.18 0.99 9.92
N PHE A 92 6.61 1.73 10.94
CA PHE A 92 6.18 1.61 12.32
C PHE A 92 5.80 2.98 12.80
N TYR A 93 4.59 3.16 13.32
CA TYR A 93 4.07 4.48 13.65
C TYR A 93 3.22 4.46 14.89
N ALA A 94 3.06 5.64 15.47
CA ALA A 94 2.18 5.87 16.60
C ALA A 94 1.50 7.24 16.50
N THR A 95 0.30 7.32 17.06
CA THR A 95 -0.43 8.56 17.33
C THR A 95 -0.75 8.63 18.82
N LEU A 96 -0.36 9.72 19.46
CA LEU A 96 -0.50 9.94 20.90
C LEU A 96 -0.71 11.43 21.22
N ALA A 97 -0.96 11.76 22.49
CA ALA A 97 -1.05 13.15 22.91
C ALA A 97 0.31 13.88 22.76
N SER A 98 0.31 15.14 22.32
CA SER A 98 1.55 15.88 22.02
C SER A 98 2.54 15.95 23.20
N ARG A 99 2.03 15.95 24.43
CA ARG A 99 2.85 15.94 25.66
C ARG A 99 3.68 14.67 25.84
N ASP A 100 3.25 13.57 25.23
CA ASP A 100 3.85 12.24 25.38
C ASP A 100 4.81 11.92 24.20
N LEU A 101 5.07 12.87 23.29
CA LEU A 101 5.90 12.70 22.09
C LEU A 101 7.30 12.13 22.37
N GLU A 102 7.91 12.51 23.49
CA GLU A 102 9.23 11.97 23.87
C GLU A 102 9.20 10.45 24.07
N LEU A 103 8.14 9.93 24.69
CA LEU A 103 7.95 8.49 24.87
C LEU A 103 7.82 7.79 23.52
N GLY A 104 7.04 8.38 22.59
CA GLY A 104 6.90 7.82 21.24
C GLY A 104 8.23 7.74 20.49
N LEU A 105 9.05 8.80 20.57
CA LEU A 105 10.38 8.83 19.96
C LEU A 105 11.31 7.79 20.58
N GLU A 106 11.27 7.64 21.90
CA GLU A 106 12.05 6.64 22.61
C GLU A 106 11.68 5.21 22.18
N LEU A 107 10.38 4.88 22.23
CA LEU A 107 9.91 3.52 21.93
C LEU A 107 10.16 3.15 20.46
N LEU A 108 9.82 4.00 19.49
CA LEU A 108 10.13 3.73 18.09
C LEU A 108 11.63 3.61 17.84
N SER A 109 12.46 4.45 18.46
CA SER A 109 13.90 4.33 18.35
C SER A 109 14.41 2.99 18.90
N GLU A 110 13.86 2.51 20.01
CA GLU A 110 14.28 1.24 20.61
C GLU A 110 13.88 0.04 19.75
N MET A 111 12.66 0.04 19.22
CA MET A 111 12.20 -0.95 18.25
C MET A 111 13.13 -0.99 17.03
N MET A 112 13.54 0.17 16.52
CA MET A 112 14.34 0.25 15.29
C MET A 112 15.81 -0.09 15.46
N PHE A 113 16.45 0.28 16.58
CA PHE A 113 17.91 0.20 16.72
C PHE A 113 18.38 -0.80 17.78
N LEU A 114 17.51 -1.23 18.70
CA LEU A 114 17.87 -2.10 19.81
C LEU A 114 17.03 -3.40 19.90
N PRO A 115 16.54 -4.03 18.80
CA PRO A 115 15.81 -5.27 18.90
C PRO A 115 16.74 -6.43 19.33
N LEU A 116 16.24 -7.36 20.16
CA LEU A 116 17.05 -8.51 20.58
C LEU A 116 17.09 -9.64 19.54
N LEU A 117 16.03 -9.81 18.74
CA LEU A 117 15.88 -10.86 17.72
C LEU A 117 16.34 -12.25 18.23
N ARG A 118 15.78 -12.69 19.36
CA ARG A 118 16.21 -13.94 20.03
C ARG A 118 15.70 -15.16 19.25
N ASP A 119 16.50 -16.22 19.24
CA ASP A 119 16.16 -17.49 18.58
C ASP A 119 14.81 -18.05 19.02
N GLN A 120 14.48 -17.92 20.31
CA GLN A 120 13.21 -18.40 20.83
C GLN A 120 12.02 -17.59 20.30
N ASP A 121 12.16 -16.27 20.22
CA ASP A 121 11.10 -15.40 19.69
C ASP A 121 10.86 -15.70 18.21
N ILE A 122 11.94 -15.89 17.43
CA ILE A 122 11.85 -16.22 16.00
C ILE A 122 11.16 -17.56 15.79
N LYS A 123 11.49 -18.59 16.58
CA LYS A 123 10.81 -19.90 16.46
C LYS A 123 9.32 -19.79 16.73
N THR A 124 8.94 -19.08 17.79
CA THR A 124 7.53 -18.88 18.13
C THR A 124 6.82 -18.03 17.08
N GLU A 125 7.46 -16.98 16.57
CA GLU A 125 6.84 -16.11 15.58
C GLU A 125 6.68 -16.79 14.22
N ALA A 126 7.58 -17.71 13.84
CA ALA A 126 7.40 -18.51 12.64
C ALA A 126 6.13 -19.36 12.68
N GLU A 127 5.74 -19.89 13.84
CA GLU A 127 4.47 -20.60 13.98
C GLU A 127 3.28 -19.64 13.80
N VAL A 128 3.34 -18.43 14.36
CA VAL A 128 2.30 -17.41 14.22
C VAL A 128 2.12 -17.01 12.74
N VAL A 129 3.22 -16.71 12.04
CA VAL A 129 3.19 -16.34 10.62
C VAL A 129 2.66 -17.48 9.75
N LEU A 130 2.99 -18.74 10.07
CA LEU A 130 2.44 -19.90 9.36
C LEU A 130 0.93 -20.08 9.57
N GLU A 131 0.41 -19.78 10.76
CA GLU A 131 -1.04 -19.77 10.99
C GLU A 131 -1.73 -18.60 10.29
N GLU A 132 -1.11 -17.41 10.27
CA GLU A 132 -1.63 -16.27 9.53
C GLU A 132 -1.71 -16.54 8.01
N MET A 133 -0.68 -17.21 7.46
CA MET A 133 -0.66 -17.65 6.07
C MET A 133 -1.85 -18.54 5.74
N LYS A 134 -2.23 -19.48 6.62
CA LYS A 134 -3.44 -20.29 6.45
C LYS A 134 -4.71 -19.44 6.45
N GLY A 135 -4.74 -18.40 7.30
CA GLY A 135 -5.84 -17.43 7.32
C GLY A 135 -6.05 -16.74 5.97
N TYR A 136 -4.97 -16.24 5.35
CA TYR A 136 -5.04 -15.67 4.00
C TYR A 136 -5.40 -16.73 2.95
N GLU A 137 -4.85 -17.94 3.07
CA GLU A 137 -5.22 -19.07 2.21
C GLU A 137 -6.69 -19.46 2.33
N ASP A 138 -7.36 -19.18 3.45
CA ASP A 138 -8.78 -19.39 3.66
C ASP A 138 -9.64 -18.21 3.19
N SER A 139 -9.08 -16.99 3.12
CA SER A 139 -9.72 -15.79 2.56
C SER A 139 -9.69 -15.77 1.03
N PRO A 140 -10.81 -15.97 0.31
CA PRO A 140 -10.80 -15.91 -1.15
C PRO A 140 -10.65 -14.48 -1.69
N GLU A 141 -11.00 -13.47 -0.90
CA GLU A 141 -10.83 -12.06 -1.26
C GLU A 141 -9.35 -11.70 -1.33
N ASP A 142 -8.57 -12.02 -0.30
CA ASP A 142 -7.12 -11.79 -0.32
C ASP A 142 -6.43 -12.69 -1.36
N GLY A 143 -6.82 -13.97 -1.40
CA GLY A 143 -6.23 -14.94 -2.32
C GLY A 143 -6.39 -14.58 -3.80
N VAL A 144 -7.43 -13.81 -4.19
CA VAL A 144 -7.55 -13.37 -5.60
C VAL A 144 -6.56 -12.26 -5.92
N HIS A 145 -6.20 -11.42 -4.94
CA HIS A 145 -5.17 -10.39 -5.10
C HIS A 145 -3.81 -11.03 -5.29
N ASP A 146 -3.39 -11.92 -4.40
CA ASP A 146 -2.11 -12.62 -4.53
C ASP A 146 -2.03 -13.41 -5.83
N PHE A 147 -3.11 -14.11 -6.20
CA PHE A 147 -3.17 -14.81 -7.48
C PHE A 147 -3.04 -13.84 -8.67
N TYR A 148 -3.67 -12.67 -8.64
CA TYR A 148 -3.54 -11.67 -9.70
C TYR A 148 -2.10 -11.14 -9.78
N TYR A 149 -1.49 -10.77 -8.65
CA TYR A 149 -0.12 -10.25 -8.63
C TYR A 149 0.90 -11.26 -9.14
N ASN A 150 0.80 -12.51 -8.70
CA ASN A 150 1.69 -13.59 -9.12
C ASN A 150 1.63 -13.85 -10.63
N ASN A 151 0.43 -13.78 -11.24
CA ASN A 151 0.29 -13.98 -12.69
C ASN A 151 0.58 -12.71 -13.49
N PHE A 152 0.38 -11.52 -12.93
CA PHE A 152 0.65 -10.26 -13.62
C PHE A 152 2.15 -9.93 -13.66
N PHE A 153 2.88 -10.21 -12.58
CA PHE A 153 4.33 -10.03 -12.46
C PHE A 153 5.05 -11.38 -12.25
N PRO A 154 5.07 -12.26 -13.26
CA PRO A 154 5.67 -13.59 -13.12
C PRO A 154 7.17 -13.48 -12.82
N GLU A 155 7.67 -14.38 -11.98
CA GLU A 155 9.10 -14.51 -11.63
C GLU A 155 9.73 -13.20 -11.09
N ASN A 156 8.93 -12.33 -10.47
CA ASN A 156 9.39 -11.08 -9.88
C ASN A 156 8.89 -10.89 -8.45
N ALA A 157 9.73 -10.34 -7.58
CA ALA A 157 9.39 -10.09 -6.17
C ALA A 157 8.19 -9.12 -5.97
N LEU A 158 7.85 -8.30 -6.98
CA LEU A 158 6.63 -7.48 -6.93
C LEU A 158 5.35 -8.34 -7.03
N GLY A 159 5.43 -9.49 -7.71
CA GLY A 159 4.34 -10.47 -7.80
C GLY A 159 4.18 -11.30 -6.54
N SER A 160 5.27 -11.49 -5.78
CA SER A 160 5.28 -12.32 -4.56
C SER A 160 4.38 -11.79 -3.45
N ASP A 161 3.87 -12.74 -2.67
CA ASP A 161 3.03 -12.50 -1.50
C ASP A 161 3.87 -11.87 -0.38
N ILE A 162 3.31 -10.87 0.31
CA ILE A 162 4.03 -10.11 1.36
C ILE A 162 4.41 -11.01 2.54
N ILE A 163 3.55 -11.97 2.87
CA ILE A 163 3.78 -12.92 3.97
C ILE A 163 4.87 -13.96 3.67
N GLY A 164 5.30 -14.07 2.41
CA GLY A 164 6.32 -15.02 1.98
C GLY A 164 5.78 -16.41 1.65
N THR A 165 6.60 -17.44 1.86
CA THR A 165 6.25 -18.84 1.54
C THR A 165 6.44 -19.74 2.76
N GLU A 166 5.65 -20.82 2.87
CA GLU A 166 5.84 -21.81 3.93
C GLU A 166 7.30 -22.31 4.00
N LYS A 167 7.95 -22.47 2.84
CA LYS A 167 9.35 -22.90 2.75
C LYS A 167 10.32 -21.88 3.37
N SER A 168 10.20 -20.60 3.01
CA SER A 168 11.11 -19.55 3.49
C SER A 168 10.88 -19.29 4.98
N ILE A 169 9.63 -19.26 5.44
CA ILE A 169 9.29 -19.04 6.85
C ILE A 169 9.79 -20.19 7.73
N LYS A 170 9.66 -21.46 7.31
CA LYS A 170 10.22 -22.60 8.06
C LYS A 170 11.75 -22.64 8.07
N ALA A 171 12.39 -22.03 7.06
CA ALA A 171 13.84 -22.00 6.93
C ALA A 171 14.49 -20.79 7.63
N VAL A 172 13.70 -19.85 8.17
CA VAL A 172 14.22 -18.66 8.83
C VAL A 172 15.11 -19.04 10.02
N THR A 173 16.25 -18.37 10.13
CA THR A 173 17.16 -18.51 11.27
C THR A 173 17.46 -17.13 11.85
N SER A 174 17.85 -17.07 13.12
CA SER A 174 18.27 -15.81 13.72
C SER A 174 19.44 -15.16 13.01
N GLN A 175 20.34 -15.97 12.45
CA GLN A 175 21.45 -15.47 11.67
C GLN A 175 20.95 -14.80 10.38
N SER A 176 20.16 -15.51 9.57
CA SER A 176 19.67 -14.96 8.30
C SER A 176 18.79 -13.71 8.50
N LEU A 177 17.95 -13.70 9.55
CA LEU A 177 17.12 -12.55 9.87
C LEU A 177 17.94 -11.33 10.34
N ARG A 178 18.99 -11.55 11.15
CA ARG A 178 19.91 -10.49 11.58
C ARG A 178 20.74 -9.95 10.41
N GLU A 179 21.15 -10.81 9.49
CA GLU A 179 21.84 -10.41 8.26
C GLU A 179 20.93 -9.52 7.40
N PHE A 180 19.66 -9.91 7.21
CA PHE A 180 18.67 -9.10 6.49
C PHE A 180 18.38 -7.77 7.19
N TYR A 181 18.20 -7.80 8.52
CA TYR A 181 18.04 -6.60 9.33
C TYR A 181 19.24 -5.66 9.19
N GLY A 182 20.47 -6.15 9.33
CA GLY A 182 21.68 -5.34 9.16
C GLY A 182 21.86 -4.79 7.74
N LYS A 183 21.37 -5.52 6.72
CA LYS A 183 21.40 -5.12 5.31
C LYS A 183 20.47 -3.93 5.02
N TYR A 184 19.26 -3.91 5.57
CA TYR A 184 18.21 -2.95 5.16
C TYR A 184 17.72 -1.99 6.25
N TYR A 185 17.81 -2.36 7.53
CA TYR A 185 17.32 -1.58 8.67
C TYR A 185 18.45 -0.72 9.27
N HIS A 186 19.10 0.05 8.40
CA HIS A 186 20.11 1.04 8.80
C HIS A 186 19.56 2.46 8.66
N SER A 187 20.10 3.38 9.46
CA SER A 187 19.63 4.78 9.57
C SER A 187 19.50 5.50 8.22
N ALA A 188 20.49 5.39 7.33
CA ALA A 188 20.44 6.01 5.99
C ALA A 188 19.34 5.45 5.05
N ASN A 189 18.71 4.32 5.39
CA ASN A 189 17.56 3.76 4.66
C ASN A 189 16.21 4.04 5.36
N MET A 190 16.23 4.85 6.43
CA MET A 190 15.08 5.18 7.25
C MET A 190 14.67 6.66 7.10
N ILE A 191 13.37 6.90 7.24
CA ILE A 191 12.76 8.23 7.34
C ILE A 191 11.97 8.27 8.64
N LEU A 192 12.29 9.19 9.54
CA LEU A 192 11.43 9.54 10.66
C LEU A 192 10.52 10.68 10.22
N SER A 193 9.21 10.47 10.19
CA SER A 193 8.22 11.49 9.88
C SER A 193 7.43 11.86 11.13
N ILE A 194 7.26 13.16 11.38
CA ILE A 194 6.57 13.67 12.58
C ILE A 194 5.61 14.79 12.19
N SER A 195 4.35 14.67 12.59
CA SER A 195 3.32 15.69 12.38
C SER A 195 2.44 15.90 13.61
N GLY A 196 2.25 17.15 14.01
CA GLY A 196 1.48 17.57 15.18
C GLY A 196 2.03 18.86 15.78
N ASP A 197 1.61 19.19 17.00
CA ASP A 197 2.15 20.33 17.74
C ASP A 197 3.31 19.91 18.64
N TYR A 198 4.40 20.66 18.57
CA TYR A 198 5.62 20.48 19.36
C TYR A 198 6.43 21.76 19.33
N GLU A 199 7.31 21.94 20.31
CA GLU A 199 8.24 23.06 20.34
C GLU A 199 9.43 22.79 19.39
N PRO A 200 9.69 23.67 18.39
CA PRO A 200 10.73 23.47 17.37
C PRO A 200 12.16 23.23 17.87
N GLU A 201 12.62 23.91 18.92
CA GLU A 201 14.00 23.75 19.40
C GLU A 201 14.19 22.46 20.21
N TRP A 202 13.18 22.10 20.99
CA TRP A 202 13.11 20.89 21.79
C TRP A 202 13.06 19.66 20.89
N ILE A 203 12.19 19.64 19.86
CA ILE A 203 12.03 18.45 19.03
C ILE A 203 13.33 18.07 18.31
N LEU A 204 14.11 19.05 17.86
CA LEU A 204 15.40 18.80 17.21
C LEU A 204 16.39 18.13 18.17
N LYS A 205 16.45 18.58 19.42
CA LYS A 205 17.32 17.99 20.45
C LYS A 205 16.85 16.59 20.85
N THR A 206 15.54 16.38 20.97
CA THR A 206 14.95 15.10 21.35
C THR A 206 15.13 14.05 20.26
N VAL A 207 14.93 14.42 18.99
CA VAL A 207 15.22 13.54 17.86
C VAL A 207 16.70 13.16 17.83
N GLU A 208 17.63 14.12 17.98
CA GLU A 208 19.06 13.81 18.04
C GLU A 208 19.38 12.86 19.20
N LYS A 209 18.78 13.07 20.38
CA LYS A 209 18.97 12.20 21.57
C LYS A 209 18.60 10.74 21.28
N TYR A 210 17.47 10.48 20.62
CA TYR A 210 16.97 9.13 20.42
C TYR A 210 17.45 8.50 19.11
N PHE A 211 17.54 9.24 18.01
CA PHE A 211 17.79 8.66 16.69
C PHE A 211 19.25 8.71 16.22
N SER A 212 20.22 9.13 17.06
CA SER A 212 21.65 9.22 16.69
C SER A 212 22.44 7.91 16.81
N PHE A 213 21.76 6.75 16.79
CA PHE A 213 22.42 5.44 16.82
C PHE A 213 23.32 5.27 15.59
N LYS A 214 24.54 4.78 15.80
CA LYS A 214 25.42 4.38 14.71
C LYS A 214 24.96 3.05 14.15
N THR A 215 24.66 3.02 12.86
CA THR A 215 24.38 1.80 12.11
C THR A 215 25.44 1.65 11.02
N ASP A 216 25.80 0.43 10.68
CA ASP A 216 26.63 0.19 9.50
C ASP A 216 25.91 0.67 8.24
N ARG A 217 26.68 1.04 7.21
CA ARG A 217 26.09 1.33 5.90
C ARG A 217 25.62 0.02 5.29
N GLY A 218 24.32 -0.09 5.06
CA GLY A 218 23.72 -1.21 4.34
C GLY A 218 23.38 -0.87 2.90
N LEU A 219 22.33 -1.50 2.39
CA LEU A 219 21.84 -1.36 1.03
C LEU A 219 20.58 -0.49 0.98
N THR A 220 20.52 0.34 -0.05
CA THR A 220 19.26 0.95 -0.50
C THR A 220 18.69 0.10 -1.63
N ALA A 221 17.44 -0.34 -1.49
CA ALA A 221 16.77 -1.14 -2.51
C ALA A 221 16.75 -0.39 -3.86
N ARG A 222 17.04 -1.11 -4.94
CA ARG A 222 16.93 -0.61 -6.31
C ARG A 222 16.11 -1.61 -7.10
N PHE A 223 15.03 -1.12 -7.70
CA PHE A 223 14.11 -1.97 -8.44
C PHE A 223 14.35 -1.86 -9.94
N GLN A 224 14.15 -2.98 -10.62
CA GLN A 224 14.01 -3.03 -12.06
C GLN A 224 12.53 -3.17 -12.40
N THR A 225 12.11 -2.50 -13.48
CA THR A 225 10.73 -2.59 -13.97
C THR A 225 10.45 -4.04 -14.35
N PRO A 226 9.44 -4.68 -13.73
CA PRO A 226 9.17 -6.10 -13.96
C PRO A 226 8.59 -6.31 -15.35
N GLN A 227 8.83 -7.49 -15.90
CA GLN A 227 8.05 -7.96 -17.04
C GLN A 227 6.61 -8.24 -16.59
N LYS A 228 5.67 -7.98 -17.49
CA LYS A 228 4.23 -8.12 -17.23
C LYS A 228 3.66 -9.21 -18.11
N ALA A 229 2.73 -10.00 -17.56
CA ALA A 229 1.95 -10.96 -18.33
C ALA A 229 0.46 -10.57 -18.31
N PHE A 230 -0.15 -10.69 -19.49
CA PHE A 230 -1.56 -10.37 -19.72
C PHE A 230 -2.30 -11.62 -20.19
N GLY A 231 -3.61 -11.66 -19.95
CA GLY A 231 -4.44 -12.80 -20.30
C GLY A 231 -5.37 -13.23 -19.18
N TYR A 232 -5.91 -14.44 -19.33
CA TYR A 232 -6.87 -15.03 -18.41
C TYR A 232 -6.23 -16.15 -17.58
N PHE A 233 -6.36 -16.05 -16.26
CA PHE A 233 -5.85 -17.02 -15.29
C PHE A 233 -6.96 -17.43 -14.34
N ARG A 234 -6.99 -18.72 -13.97
CA ARG A 234 -8.01 -19.30 -13.10
C ARG A 234 -7.38 -20.22 -12.06
N LYS A 235 -7.88 -20.15 -10.83
CA LYS A 235 -7.65 -21.16 -9.79
C LYS A 235 -9.00 -21.78 -9.41
N GLY A 236 -9.19 -23.05 -9.79
CA GLY A 236 -10.51 -23.72 -9.76
C GLY A 236 -10.82 -24.57 -8.52
N ASN A 237 -9.85 -24.77 -7.62
CA ASN A 237 -9.91 -25.82 -6.60
C ASN A 237 -10.36 -25.35 -5.21
N LYS A 238 -10.70 -24.07 -5.03
CA LYS A 238 -11.18 -23.57 -3.73
C LYS A 238 -12.71 -23.70 -3.70
N GLU A 239 -13.25 -24.42 -2.74
CA GLU A 239 -14.71 -24.50 -2.51
C GLU A 239 -15.19 -23.18 -1.93
N THR A 240 -15.33 -22.16 -2.79
CA THR A 240 -15.86 -20.86 -2.41
C THR A 240 -17.35 -20.82 -2.69
N GLU A 241 -18.14 -20.13 -1.86
CA GLU A 241 -19.56 -19.88 -2.14
C GLU A 241 -19.75 -18.82 -3.25
N GLN A 242 -18.82 -17.87 -3.32
CA GLN A 242 -18.79 -16.77 -4.28
C GLN A 242 -17.71 -16.97 -5.34
N ALA A 243 -17.87 -16.30 -6.48
CA ALA A 243 -16.80 -16.10 -7.45
C ALA A 243 -16.13 -14.75 -7.19
N TYR A 244 -14.81 -14.74 -7.15
CA TYR A 244 -13.99 -13.54 -6.98
C TYR A 244 -13.13 -13.35 -8.22
N PHE A 245 -13.06 -12.13 -8.73
CA PHE A 245 -12.20 -11.83 -9.86
C PHE A 245 -11.66 -10.42 -9.82
N ILE A 246 -10.50 -10.28 -10.46
CA ILE A 246 -9.85 -9.00 -10.70
C ILE A 246 -9.62 -8.90 -12.20
N LEU A 247 -10.20 -7.85 -12.78
CA LEU A 247 -9.94 -7.42 -14.15
C LEU A 247 -9.10 -6.15 -14.06
N GLY A 248 -7.96 -6.10 -14.74
CA GLY A 248 -7.11 -4.94 -14.68
C GLY A 248 -6.15 -4.84 -15.84
N GLY A 249 -5.40 -3.77 -15.85
CA GLY A 249 -4.38 -3.50 -16.85
C GLY A 249 -3.14 -2.89 -16.22
N GLU A 250 -2.19 -2.55 -17.08
CA GLU A 250 -1.00 -1.82 -16.67
C GLU A 250 -1.38 -0.48 -16.01
N GLY A 251 -0.92 -0.27 -14.78
CA GLY A 251 -1.01 1.02 -14.11
C GLY A 251 0.19 1.91 -14.43
N ARG A 252 0.37 2.96 -13.64
CA ARG A 252 1.47 3.91 -13.80
C ARG A 252 2.38 3.91 -12.57
N PRO A 253 3.67 4.27 -12.74
CA PRO A 253 4.52 4.59 -11.60
C PRO A 253 3.86 5.64 -10.72
N ARG A 254 4.15 5.60 -9.42
CA ARG A 254 3.65 6.53 -8.41
C ARG A 254 4.38 7.87 -8.50
N SER A 255 4.22 8.55 -9.63
CA SER A 255 4.61 9.96 -9.79
C SER A 255 3.47 10.87 -9.34
N PHE A 256 3.80 12.11 -8.98
CA PHE A 256 2.80 13.07 -8.45
C PHE A 256 1.59 13.22 -9.37
N HIS A 257 1.85 13.40 -10.67
CA HIS A 257 0.80 13.64 -11.66
C HIS A 257 0.00 12.36 -12.02
N ASP A 258 0.69 11.23 -12.23
CA ASP A 258 0.01 9.98 -12.55
C ASP A 258 -0.81 9.46 -11.35
N ALA A 259 -0.37 9.69 -10.10
CA ALA A 259 -1.13 9.33 -8.91
C ALA A 259 -2.47 10.08 -8.83
N THR A 260 -2.48 11.39 -9.12
CA THR A 260 -3.71 12.20 -9.16
C THR A 260 -4.64 11.71 -10.27
N ARG A 261 -4.13 11.56 -11.50
CA ARG A 261 -4.92 11.09 -12.65
C ARG A 261 -5.53 9.72 -12.41
N LEU A 262 -4.76 8.77 -11.89
CA LEU A 262 -5.25 7.42 -11.59
C LEU A 262 -6.33 7.44 -10.51
N SER A 263 -6.15 8.22 -9.44
CA SER A 263 -7.15 8.33 -8.38
C SER A 263 -8.49 8.88 -8.90
N LEU A 264 -8.47 9.92 -9.72
CA LEU A 264 -9.69 10.46 -10.35
C LEU A 264 -10.31 9.45 -11.31
N LEU A 265 -9.51 8.83 -12.17
CA LEU A 265 -9.97 7.83 -13.13
C LEU A 265 -10.69 6.66 -12.45
N THR A 266 -10.05 6.06 -11.43
CA THR A 266 -10.64 4.91 -10.74
C THR A 266 -11.82 5.29 -9.87
N HIS A 267 -11.86 6.51 -9.32
CA HIS A 267 -13.02 7.01 -8.60
C HIS A 267 -14.26 7.07 -9.51
N ILE A 268 -14.12 7.64 -10.70
CA ILE A 268 -15.20 7.72 -11.70
C ILE A 268 -15.66 6.33 -12.14
N LEU A 269 -14.71 5.42 -12.34
CA LEU A 269 -14.99 4.07 -12.82
C LEU A 269 -15.67 3.20 -11.75
N GLY A 270 -15.06 3.05 -10.58
CA GLY A 270 -15.46 2.06 -9.57
C GLY A 270 -15.30 2.48 -8.11
N GLY A 271 -14.64 3.61 -7.82
CA GLY A 271 -14.14 3.91 -6.46
C GLY A 271 -15.16 4.51 -5.48
N GLY A 272 -16.41 4.73 -5.90
CA GLY A 272 -17.45 5.32 -5.04
C GLY A 272 -18.84 4.80 -5.39
N MET A 273 -19.82 5.02 -4.50
CA MET A 273 -21.19 4.53 -4.72
C MET A 273 -21.86 5.16 -5.94
N SER A 274 -21.49 6.39 -6.31
CA SER A 274 -21.97 7.07 -7.52
C SER A 274 -21.21 6.69 -8.79
N SER A 275 -20.17 5.85 -8.71
CA SER A 275 -19.34 5.50 -9.85
C SER A 275 -20.09 4.62 -10.85
N ARG A 276 -19.62 4.60 -12.11
CA ARG A 276 -20.30 3.87 -13.20
C ARG A 276 -20.54 2.40 -12.88
N LEU A 277 -19.47 1.69 -12.49
CA LEU A 277 -19.56 0.26 -12.21
C LEU A 277 -20.42 -0.04 -10.98
N PHE A 278 -20.37 0.80 -9.95
CA PHE A 278 -21.20 0.61 -8.76
C PHE A 278 -22.68 0.76 -9.11
N GLN A 279 -23.05 1.84 -9.82
CA GLN A 279 -24.43 2.07 -10.24
C GLN A 279 -24.93 0.96 -11.17
N LYS A 280 -24.17 0.63 -12.22
CA LYS A 280 -24.60 -0.33 -13.25
C LYS A 280 -24.68 -1.77 -12.77
N ILE A 281 -23.68 -2.23 -12.02
CA ILE A 281 -23.55 -3.64 -11.66
C ILE A 281 -24.23 -3.94 -10.32
N ARG A 282 -24.06 -3.06 -9.33
CA ARG A 282 -24.58 -3.27 -7.97
C ARG A 282 -25.98 -2.69 -7.78
N GLU A 283 -26.19 -1.39 -8.06
CA GLU A 283 -27.48 -0.74 -7.74
C GLU A 283 -28.58 -1.10 -8.75
N GLU A 284 -28.33 -0.96 -10.05
CA GLU A 284 -29.35 -1.20 -11.09
C GLU A 284 -29.65 -2.68 -11.35
N ARG A 285 -28.67 -3.57 -11.08
CA ARG A 285 -28.73 -5.00 -11.45
C ARG A 285 -28.57 -5.96 -10.28
N GLY A 286 -28.02 -5.53 -9.14
CA GLY A 286 -27.85 -6.39 -7.96
C GLY A 286 -26.94 -7.59 -8.19
N LEU A 287 -25.98 -7.53 -9.12
CA LEU A 287 -25.25 -8.71 -9.58
C LEU A 287 -24.04 -9.09 -8.72
N CYS A 288 -23.50 -8.13 -7.98
CA CYS A 288 -22.32 -8.31 -7.14
C CYS A 288 -22.56 -7.87 -5.71
N TYR A 289 -21.83 -8.47 -4.77
CA TYR A 289 -21.78 -8.03 -3.37
C TYR A 289 -20.80 -6.86 -3.21
N HIS A 290 -19.66 -6.97 -3.88
CA HIS A 290 -18.62 -5.94 -3.93
C HIS A 290 -18.24 -5.69 -5.39
N ILE A 291 -18.16 -4.42 -5.78
CA ILE A 291 -17.42 -3.96 -6.94
C ILE A 291 -16.65 -2.69 -6.59
N THR A 292 -15.38 -2.59 -7.00
CA THR A 292 -14.58 -1.37 -6.82
C THR A 292 -13.47 -1.28 -7.87
N SER A 293 -12.93 -0.08 -8.06
CA SER A 293 -11.72 0.13 -8.86
C SER A 293 -10.72 0.98 -8.09
N TYR A 294 -9.44 0.61 -8.18
CA TYR A 294 -8.35 1.34 -7.54
C TYR A 294 -7.02 1.13 -8.27
N PRO A 295 -6.07 2.08 -8.12
CA PRO A 295 -4.71 1.89 -8.58
C PRO A 295 -3.84 1.25 -7.50
N SER A 296 -2.85 0.47 -7.93
CA SER A 296 -1.71 0.06 -7.10
C SER A 296 -0.44 0.53 -7.81
N SER A 297 0.15 1.61 -7.31
CA SER A 297 1.28 2.30 -7.96
C SER A 297 2.56 2.16 -7.14
N TYR A 298 3.64 1.81 -7.82
CA TYR A 298 4.97 1.57 -7.28
C TYR A 298 5.97 2.57 -7.87
N SER A 299 7.21 2.55 -7.39
CA SER A 299 8.25 3.47 -7.85
C SER A 299 8.46 3.51 -9.37
N ASP A 300 8.27 2.38 -10.08
CA ASP A 300 8.61 2.21 -11.50
C ASP A 300 7.51 1.56 -12.36
N THR A 301 6.38 1.16 -11.75
CA THR A 301 5.27 0.48 -12.44
C THR A 301 3.98 0.59 -11.63
N GLY A 302 2.89 0.00 -12.12
CA GLY A 302 1.66 -0.15 -11.34
C GLY A 302 0.67 -1.12 -11.98
N ILE A 303 -0.45 -1.30 -11.30
CA ILE A 303 -1.65 -1.99 -11.74
C ILE A 303 -2.84 -1.03 -11.58
N THR A 304 -3.80 -1.09 -12.50
CA THR A 304 -5.14 -0.53 -12.27
C THR A 304 -6.14 -1.67 -12.26
N SER A 305 -6.86 -1.82 -11.15
CA SER A 305 -7.71 -2.98 -10.90
C SER A 305 -9.18 -2.60 -10.86
N ILE A 306 -10.02 -3.54 -11.30
CA ILE A 306 -11.45 -3.63 -11.03
C ILE A 306 -11.65 -4.95 -10.32
N VAL A 307 -12.12 -4.88 -9.08
CA VAL A 307 -12.34 -6.04 -8.21
C VAL A 307 -13.83 -6.27 -8.10
N CYS A 308 -14.27 -7.52 -8.23
CA CYS A 308 -15.67 -7.86 -8.09
C CYS A 308 -15.85 -9.23 -7.45
N SER A 309 -16.85 -9.33 -6.56
CA SER A 309 -17.33 -10.58 -5.98
C SER A 309 -18.83 -10.76 -6.20
N SER A 310 -19.24 -11.95 -6.61
CA SER A 310 -20.65 -12.26 -6.90
C SER A 310 -20.98 -13.71 -6.56
N SER A 311 -22.27 -14.06 -6.61
CA SER A 311 -22.66 -15.48 -6.63
C SER A 311 -22.13 -16.15 -7.91
N LYS A 312 -21.97 -17.47 -7.89
CA LYS A 312 -21.47 -18.25 -9.03
C LYS A 312 -22.37 -18.12 -10.25
N GLU A 313 -23.68 -18.07 -10.03
CA GLU A 313 -24.69 -18.00 -11.09
C GLU A 313 -24.65 -16.66 -11.82
N ARG A 314 -24.31 -15.59 -11.11
CA ARG A 314 -24.27 -14.21 -11.63
C ARG A 314 -22.92 -13.81 -12.19
N PHE A 315 -21.86 -14.57 -11.88
CA PHE A 315 -20.48 -14.22 -12.22
C PHE A 315 -20.25 -13.90 -13.70
N LEU A 316 -20.69 -14.78 -14.61
CA LEU A 316 -20.50 -14.55 -16.06
C LEU A 316 -21.26 -13.32 -16.56
N GLU A 317 -22.44 -13.06 -15.98
CA GLU A 317 -23.25 -11.88 -16.31
C GLU A 317 -22.57 -10.60 -15.79
N SER A 318 -22.09 -10.61 -14.54
CA SER A 318 -21.31 -9.51 -13.96
C SER A 318 -20.09 -9.16 -14.81
N LEU A 319 -19.29 -10.16 -15.19
CA LEU A 319 -18.10 -9.94 -16.03
C LEU A 319 -18.48 -9.37 -17.41
N THR A 320 -19.55 -9.89 -18.02
CA THR A 320 -20.02 -9.40 -19.33
C THR A 320 -20.41 -7.93 -19.23
N LEU A 321 -21.22 -7.55 -18.24
CA LEU A 321 -21.67 -6.17 -18.06
C LEU A 321 -20.54 -5.22 -17.68
N ILE A 322 -19.55 -5.67 -16.90
CA ILE A 322 -18.35 -4.86 -16.61
C ILE A 322 -17.58 -4.58 -17.90
N LEU A 323 -17.38 -5.57 -18.76
CA LEU A 323 -16.70 -5.38 -20.04
C LEU A 323 -17.52 -4.49 -20.99
N GLU A 324 -18.85 -4.61 -21.01
CA GLU A 324 -19.72 -3.71 -21.78
C GLU A 324 -19.61 -2.26 -21.28
N GLU A 325 -19.69 -2.04 -19.96
CA GLU A 325 -19.55 -0.71 -19.37
C GLU A 325 -18.15 -0.13 -19.59
N LEU A 326 -17.10 -0.96 -19.55
CA LEU A 326 -15.75 -0.54 -19.93
C LEU A 326 -15.66 -0.12 -21.40
N ARG A 327 -16.34 -0.81 -22.32
CA ARG A 327 -16.38 -0.38 -23.72
C ARG A 327 -17.07 0.98 -23.85
N ILE A 328 -18.21 1.16 -23.20
CA ILE A 328 -18.93 2.44 -23.16
C ILE A 328 -18.03 3.55 -22.58
N PHE A 329 -17.31 3.25 -21.50
CA PHE A 329 -16.38 4.16 -20.85
C PHE A 329 -15.24 4.59 -21.80
N LEU A 330 -14.70 3.68 -22.59
CA LEU A 330 -13.62 3.98 -23.55
C LEU A 330 -14.12 4.70 -24.82
N ASP A 331 -15.33 4.37 -25.29
CA ASP A 331 -15.91 4.92 -26.52
C ASP A 331 -16.52 6.31 -26.33
N LEU A 332 -17.34 6.48 -25.28
CA LEU A 332 -18.01 7.74 -24.99
C LEU A 332 -17.14 8.66 -24.13
N GLY A 333 -16.16 8.09 -23.41
CA GLY A 333 -15.30 8.83 -22.50
C GLY A 333 -15.99 9.27 -21.21
N ILE A 334 -15.23 10.00 -20.42
CA ILE A 334 -15.64 10.65 -19.18
C ILE A 334 -16.34 11.96 -19.53
N THR A 335 -17.44 12.24 -18.84
CA THR A 335 -18.17 13.52 -18.97
C THR A 335 -17.55 14.60 -18.09
N SER A 336 -17.79 15.87 -18.42
CA SER A 336 -17.33 16.99 -17.60
C SER A 336 -17.92 16.98 -16.19
N ALA A 337 -19.17 16.49 -16.04
CA ALA A 337 -19.81 16.35 -14.73
C ALA A 337 -19.09 15.32 -13.86
N GLU A 338 -18.80 14.13 -14.40
CA GLU A 338 -18.06 13.09 -13.68
C GLU A 338 -16.67 13.53 -13.25
N LEU A 339 -15.94 14.25 -14.12
CA LEU A 339 -14.65 14.81 -13.74
C LEU A 339 -14.78 15.85 -12.61
N SER A 340 -15.73 16.78 -12.74
CA SER A 340 -15.97 17.82 -11.73
C SER A 340 -16.33 17.21 -10.37
N ASP A 341 -17.19 16.19 -10.37
CA ASP A 341 -17.61 15.49 -9.14
C ASP A 341 -16.43 14.74 -8.52
N ALA A 342 -15.62 14.04 -9.32
CA ALA A 342 -14.44 13.34 -8.85
C ALA A 342 -13.38 14.30 -8.28
N GLN A 343 -13.15 15.45 -8.93
CA GLN A 343 -12.22 16.48 -8.45
C GLN A 343 -12.69 17.06 -7.11
N THR A 344 -13.97 17.41 -7.00
CA THR A 344 -14.56 17.94 -5.77
C THR A 344 -14.53 16.90 -4.64
N ASN A 345 -14.83 15.64 -4.94
CA ASN A 345 -14.74 14.55 -3.97
C ASN A 345 -13.30 14.32 -3.48
N HIS A 346 -12.32 14.33 -4.39
CA HIS A 346 -10.92 14.14 -4.05
C HIS A 346 -10.39 15.33 -3.23
N GLU A 347 -10.69 16.57 -3.61
CA GLU A 347 -10.36 17.75 -2.82
C GLU A 347 -10.96 17.68 -1.41
N GLY A 348 -12.24 17.34 -1.28
CA GLY A 348 -12.91 17.23 0.01
C GLY A 348 -12.27 16.15 0.89
N SER A 349 -12.06 14.95 0.33
CA SER A 349 -11.43 13.83 1.03
C SER A 349 -10.00 14.16 1.46
N LEU A 350 -9.26 14.85 0.60
CA LEU A 350 -7.91 15.33 0.88
C LEU A 350 -7.92 16.35 2.03
N SER A 351 -8.83 17.33 1.99
CA SER A 351 -8.93 18.40 2.99
C SER A 351 -9.29 17.85 4.37
N ILE A 352 -10.30 16.96 4.45
CA ILE A 352 -10.68 16.28 5.68
C ILE A 352 -9.51 15.44 6.21
N GLY A 353 -8.81 14.71 5.33
CA GLY A 353 -7.63 13.94 5.69
C GLY A 353 -6.54 14.80 6.37
N TYR A 354 -6.35 16.04 5.93
CA TYR A 354 -5.38 16.96 6.53
C TYR A 354 -5.75 17.43 7.94
N GLU A 355 -6.94 17.15 8.45
CA GLU A 355 -7.25 17.37 9.87
C GLU A 355 -6.56 16.33 10.78
N HIS A 356 -6.19 15.16 10.23
CA HIS A 356 -5.54 14.09 10.97
C HIS A 356 -4.01 14.22 10.93
N THR A 357 -3.36 14.24 12.10
CA THR A 357 -1.89 14.28 12.22
C THR A 357 -1.22 13.10 11.55
N GLU A 358 -1.85 11.93 11.57
CA GLU A 358 -1.34 10.70 10.95
C GLU A 358 -1.35 10.79 9.43
N SER A 359 -2.42 11.32 8.82
CA SER A 359 -2.49 11.53 7.38
C SER A 359 -1.44 12.53 6.90
N ARG A 360 -1.18 13.60 7.66
CA ARG A 360 -0.09 14.56 7.41
C ARG A 360 1.29 13.88 7.47
N MET A 361 1.57 13.10 8.53
CA MET A 361 2.80 12.33 8.71
C MET A 361 3.04 11.34 7.57
N ASN A 362 2.04 10.53 7.23
CA ASN A 362 2.09 9.58 6.12
C ASN A 362 2.33 10.31 4.80
N ASN A 363 1.69 11.47 4.61
CA ASN A 363 1.82 12.21 3.38
C ASN A 363 3.26 12.69 3.15
N ILE A 364 3.88 13.40 4.10
CA ILE A 364 5.24 13.91 3.91
C ILE A 364 6.26 12.77 3.76
N ALA A 365 6.05 11.63 4.43
CA ALA A 365 6.88 10.45 4.26
C ALA A 365 6.78 9.90 2.83
N PHE A 366 5.58 9.69 2.29
CA PHE A 366 5.42 9.19 0.92
C PHE A 366 5.90 10.19 -0.14
N GLN A 367 5.77 11.50 0.10
CA GLN A 367 6.33 12.50 -0.79
C GLN A 367 7.86 12.45 -0.84
N GLU A 368 8.51 12.28 0.32
CA GLU A 368 9.95 12.01 0.39
C GLU A 368 10.33 10.67 -0.26
N MET A 369 9.46 9.67 -0.19
CA MET A 369 9.74 8.36 -0.75
C MET A 369 9.68 8.32 -2.28
N TYR A 370 8.65 8.95 -2.85
CA TYR A 370 8.31 8.79 -4.27
C TYR A 370 8.63 10.00 -5.13
N TYR A 371 8.61 11.22 -4.56
CA TYR A 371 8.71 12.45 -5.34
C TYR A 371 10.03 13.20 -5.14
N GLY A 372 10.66 13.04 -3.96
CA GLY A 372 11.81 13.85 -3.56
C GLY A 372 11.52 15.35 -3.47
N LYS A 373 10.22 15.71 -3.42
CA LYS A 373 9.68 17.07 -3.33
C LYS A 373 8.42 17.04 -2.49
N TYR A 374 8.19 18.09 -1.71
CA TYR A 374 6.99 18.28 -0.92
C TYR A 374 6.05 19.28 -1.59
N TYR A 375 4.80 18.89 -1.75
CA TYR A 375 3.69 19.66 -2.29
C TYR A 375 2.75 20.04 -1.14
N THR A 376 2.41 21.33 -1.05
CA THR A 376 1.44 21.84 -0.07
C THR A 376 0.03 21.35 -0.37
N LEU A 377 -0.90 21.50 0.58
CA LEU A 377 -2.32 21.17 0.34
C LEU A 377 -2.85 21.93 -0.87
N GLU A 378 -2.55 23.22 -1.00
CA GLU A 378 -2.99 24.06 -2.12
C GLU A 378 -2.39 23.61 -3.45
N GLU A 379 -1.12 23.20 -3.48
CA GLU A 379 -0.49 22.66 -4.69
C GLU A 379 -1.15 21.35 -5.13
N ARG A 380 -1.53 20.50 -4.17
CA ARG A 380 -2.22 19.24 -4.44
C ARG A 380 -3.66 19.45 -4.90
N ILE A 381 -4.37 20.43 -4.34
CA ILE A 381 -5.70 20.82 -4.81
C ILE A 381 -5.62 21.40 -6.23
N ARG A 382 -4.64 22.27 -6.50
CA ARG A 382 -4.39 22.77 -7.86
C ARG A 382 -4.09 21.64 -8.84
N GLU A 383 -3.31 20.65 -8.42
CA GLU A 383 -3.01 19.48 -9.24
C GLU A 383 -4.28 18.69 -9.59
N ILE A 384 -5.16 18.43 -8.60
CA ILE A 384 -6.47 17.76 -8.82
C ILE A 384 -7.29 18.49 -9.90
N HIS A 385 -7.43 19.81 -9.78
CA HIS A 385 -8.20 20.64 -10.71
C HIS A 385 -7.52 20.91 -12.04
N SER A 386 -6.22 20.63 -12.16
CA SER A 386 -5.48 20.76 -13.42
C SER A 386 -5.73 19.60 -14.39
N VAL A 387 -6.18 18.45 -13.87
CA VAL A 387 -6.43 17.26 -14.69
C VAL A 387 -7.59 17.50 -15.65
N THR A 388 -7.37 17.16 -16.91
CA THR A 388 -8.32 17.37 -18.01
C THR A 388 -8.99 16.07 -18.47
N LEU A 389 -10.14 16.20 -19.15
CA LEU A 389 -10.84 15.07 -19.77
C LEU A 389 -9.97 14.33 -20.77
N ASP A 390 -9.21 15.04 -21.59
CA ASP A 390 -8.35 14.45 -22.62
C ASP A 390 -7.27 13.57 -21.99
N GLU A 391 -6.68 14.00 -20.88
CA GLU A 391 -5.68 13.23 -20.14
C GLU A 391 -6.28 11.95 -19.55
N LEU A 392 -7.45 12.04 -18.90
CA LEU A 392 -8.09 10.86 -18.32
C LEU A 392 -8.61 9.88 -19.37
N ASN A 393 -9.23 10.36 -20.45
CA ASN A 393 -9.70 9.52 -21.55
C ASN A 393 -8.53 8.83 -22.26
N SER A 394 -7.42 9.54 -22.47
CA SER A 394 -6.19 8.95 -23.03
C SER A 394 -5.58 7.91 -22.08
N LEU A 395 -5.57 8.19 -20.78
CA LEU A 395 -5.09 7.25 -19.77
C LEU A 395 -5.96 6.00 -19.70
N ALA A 396 -7.28 6.14 -19.70
CA ALA A 396 -8.24 5.05 -19.73
C ALA A 396 -7.98 4.08 -20.90
N LYS A 397 -7.80 4.62 -22.11
CA LYS A 397 -7.48 3.83 -23.30
C LYS A 397 -6.14 3.10 -23.17
N ARG A 398 -5.11 3.75 -22.63
CA ARG A 398 -3.81 3.10 -22.40
C ARG A 398 -3.90 1.91 -21.44
N ILE A 399 -4.71 2.03 -20.39
CA ILE A 399 -4.85 1.02 -19.34
C ILE A 399 -5.72 -0.15 -19.81
N PHE A 400 -6.88 0.15 -20.40
CA PHE A 400 -7.93 -0.86 -20.61
C PHE A 400 -8.10 -1.33 -22.08
N ALA A 401 -7.36 -0.79 -23.05
CA ALA A 401 -7.41 -1.30 -24.43
C ALA A 401 -6.65 -2.62 -24.61
N LEU A 402 -7.22 -3.57 -25.37
CA LEU A 402 -6.56 -4.84 -25.66
C LEU A 402 -5.28 -4.68 -26.52
N PRO A 403 -4.30 -5.60 -26.41
CA PRO A 403 -4.32 -6.85 -25.63
C PRO A 403 -3.88 -6.69 -24.15
N GLN A 404 -3.92 -5.48 -23.58
CA GLN A 404 -3.27 -5.17 -22.30
C GLN A 404 -4.14 -5.45 -21.06
N LEU A 405 -5.16 -6.30 -21.17
CA LEU A 405 -5.99 -6.69 -20.03
C LEU A 405 -5.54 -8.03 -19.42
N HIS A 406 -5.64 -8.09 -18.10
CA HIS A 406 -5.39 -9.26 -17.30
C HIS A 406 -6.63 -9.56 -16.46
N LEU A 407 -7.04 -10.83 -16.45
CA LEU A 407 -8.17 -11.32 -15.69
C LEU A 407 -7.73 -12.51 -14.84
N SER A 408 -7.84 -12.38 -13.52
CA SER A 408 -7.66 -13.50 -12.59
C SER A 408 -8.98 -13.84 -11.90
N VAL A 409 -9.29 -15.13 -11.83
CA VAL A 409 -10.57 -15.64 -11.31
C VAL A 409 -10.36 -16.76 -10.30
N LEU A 410 -10.97 -16.60 -9.12
CA LEU A 410 -11.17 -17.65 -8.13
C LEU A 410 -12.64 -18.08 -8.15
N ALA A 411 -12.92 -19.20 -8.82
CA ALA A 411 -14.26 -19.77 -8.87
C ALA A 411 -14.24 -21.26 -9.22
N LYS A 412 -15.11 -22.03 -8.56
CA LYS A 412 -15.46 -23.39 -9.00
C LYS A 412 -16.39 -23.29 -10.22
N MET A 413 -15.92 -23.81 -11.34
CA MET A 413 -16.58 -23.75 -12.66
C MET A 413 -16.30 -25.05 -13.42
N ASN A 414 -17.27 -25.51 -14.21
CA ASN A 414 -17.10 -26.62 -15.14
C ASN A 414 -16.47 -26.16 -16.47
N ALA A 415 -16.08 -27.12 -17.32
CA ALA A 415 -15.39 -26.84 -18.59
C ALA A 415 -16.20 -25.93 -19.54
N LYS A 416 -17.53 -26.07 -19.56
CA LYS A 416 -18.41 -25.27 -20.42
C LYS A 416 -18.51 -23.82 -19.94
N GLU A 417 -18.58 -23.61 -18.63
CA GLU A 417 -18.57 -22.28 -18.03
C GLU A 417 -17.22 -21.58 -18.26
N GLU A 418 -16.11 -22.31 -18.13
CA GLU A 418 -14.78 -21.79 -18.41
C GLU A 418 -14.61 -21.40 -19.89
N GLU A 419 -15.07 -22.25 -20.82
CA GLU A 419 -15.04 -21.92 -22.24
C GLU A 419 -15.88 -20.67 -22.56
N LYS A 420 -17.06 -20.55 -21.93
CA LYS A 420 -17.91 -19.35 -22.07
C LYS A 420 -17.21 -18.10 -21.52
N LEU A 421 -16.54 -18.21 -20.38
CA LEU A 421 -15.77 -17.10 -19.81
C LEU A 421 -14.65 -16.66 -20.74
N LYS A 422 -13.84 -17.60 -21.25
CA LYS A 422 -12.75 -17.29 -22.19
C LYS A 422 -13.29 -16.53 -23.39
N LYS A 423 -14.39 -16.99 -23.97
CA LYS A 423 -15.07 -16.29 -25.08
C LYS A 423 -15.54 -14.89 -24.69
N ILE A 424 -16.12 -14.70 -23.50
CA ILE A 424 -16.53 -13.37 -23.02
C ILE A 424 -15.32 -12.44 -22.93
N PHE A 425 -14.26 -12.87 -22.26
CA PHE A 425 -13.04 -12.08 -22.09
C PHE A 425 -12.34 -11.77 -23.43
N GLU A 426 -12.22 -12.77 -24.32
CA GLU A 426 -11.61 -12.61 -25.64
C GLU A 426 -12.48 -11.77 -26.60
N SER A 427 -13.81 -11.73 -26.40
CA SER A 427 -14.73 -10.94 -27.22
C SER A 427 -14.58 -9.43 -26.99
N PHE A 428 -14.08 -9.03 -25.82
CA PHE A 428 -13.75 -7.65 -25.53
C PHE A 428 -12.48 -7.29 -26.30
N SER A 429 -12.60 -6.88 -27.57
CA SER A 429 -11.51 -6.28 -28.33
C SER A 429 -11.68 -4.78 -28.40
N TYR A 430 -10.63 -4.05 -28.02
CA TYR A 430 -10.57 -2.60 -28.17
C TYR A 430 -9.29 -2.27 -28.95
N PRO A 431 -9.37 -1.65 -30.13
CA PRO A 431 -8.18 -1.30 -30.91
C PRO A 431 -7.33 -0.29 -30.13
N LYS A 432 -6.00 -0.43 -30.23
CA LYS A 432 -5.03 0.48 -29.60
C LYS A 432 -5.15 1.90 -30.09
#